data_AF-A0A544QYH2-F1
#
_entry.id   AF-A0A544QYH2-F1
#
_cell.length_a   1.000
_cell.length_b   1.000
_cell.length_c   1.000
_cell.angle_alpha   90.00
_cell.angle_beta   90.00
_cell.angle_gamma   90.00
#
_symmetry.space_group_name_H-M   'P 1'
#
loop_
_entity.id
_entity.type
_entity.pdbx_description
1 polymer ?
#
loop_
_entity_poly.entity_id
_entity_poly.type
_entity_poly.pdbx_seq_one_letter_code
_entity_poly.pdbx_strand_id
1 'polypeptide(L)'
;MIDVGQGDSILIHTEDNINILIDCGDEDAEHKVYSHLRKNGIRKIDMLIASHTDSDHIGSMDYIIDKMDIGLIYITDGDTSDESYDNILDSCREKSLKIKYLHKGDSFKINNNTKMEILSPSYVSKNNNDNSAVILIKYFDNKLLFMGDAEKSVESNIISSGYNISDIDFLKVGHHGSSSSSTKEFIDILSPEIAAISCGYRNRYGHPHKTVIKTLNDNDCSVFRTDMNGTLEFYFEKDNIYTKKKYRVD
;
A
#
# COMPACT_ATOMS: atom_id res chain seq x y z
N MET A 1 6.86 5.12 -2.29
CA MET A 1 6.99 4.05 -1.28
C MET A 1 8.21 4.35 -0.43
N ILE A 2 7.97 4.76 0.81
CA ILE A 2 8.99 5.15 1.77
C ILE A 2 9.67 3.88 2.27
N ASP A 3 10.99 3.85 2.29
CA ASP A 3 11.76 2.72 2.79
C ASP A 3 11.72 2.69 4.32
N VAL A 4 10.68 2.06 4.88
CA VAL A 4 10.48 1.95 6.32
C VAL A 4 11.27 0.80 6.93
N GLY A 5 11.69 -0.19 6.15
CA GLY A 5 12.29 -1.42 6.65
C GLY A 5 11.43 -2.61 6.21
N GLN A 6 11.08 -3.51 7.13
CA GLN A 6 9.90 -4.35 6.89
C GLN A 6 8.65 -3.57 7.24
N GLY A 7 7.63 -3.72 6.40
CA GLY A 7 6.41 -2.93 6.47
C GLY A 7 6.19 -2.05 5.25
N ASP A 8 5.06 -1.35 5.26
CA ASP A 8 4.66 -0.45 4.18
C ASP A 8 4.51 0.99 4.65
N SER A 9 4.93 1.93 3.81
CA SER A 9 4.39 3.28 3.85
C SER A 9 4.44 3.93 2.47
N ILE A 10 3.28 4.38 2.00
CA ILE A 10 3.10 4.81 0.61
C ILE A 10 2.39 6.16 0.60
N LEU A 11 3.15 7.20 0.28
CA LEU A 11 2.60 8.50 -0.05
C LEU A 11 2.19 8.55 -1.53
N ILE A 12 0.93 8.91 -1.77
CA ILE A 12 0.42 9.32 -3.08
C ILE A 12 0.11 10.81 -2.99
N HIS A 13 0.67 11.58 -3.93
CA HIS A 13 0.52 13.03 -4.01
C HIS A 13 0.00 13.39 -5.41
N THR A 14 -1.13 14.08 -5.48
CA THR A 14 -1.74 14.49 -6.75
C THR A 14 -1.35 15.92 -7.13
N GLU A 15 -1.53 16.26 -8.41
CA GLU A 15 -1.31 17.63 -8.94
C GLU A 15 -2.19 18.70 -8.24
N ASP A 16 -3.35 18.29 -7.72
CA ASP A 16 -4.27 19.15 -6.97
C ASP A 16 -3.91 19.24 -5.47
N ASN A 17 -2.70 18.79 -5.08
CA ASN A 17 -2.19 18.74 -3.71
C ASN A 17 -2.99 17.86 -2.75
N ILE A 18 -3.68 16.85 -3.25
CA ILE A 18 -4.34 15.84 -2.41
C ILE A 18 -3.30 14.82 -1.98
N ASN A 19 -3.21 14.58 -0.67
CA ASN A 19 -2.23 13.69 -0.07
C ASN A 19 -2.91 12.46 0.53
N ILE A 20 -2.62 11.29 -0.02
CA ILE A 20 -3.08 10.00 0.51
C ILE A 20 -1.87 9.27 1.06
N LEU A 21 -1.94 8.87 2.32
CA LEU A 21 -0.92 8.02 2.96
C LEU A 21 -1.55 6.66 3.23
N ILE A 22 -0.99 5.62 2.61
CA ILE A 22 -1.35 4.22 2.87
C ILE A 22 -0.23 3.63 3.72
N ASP A 23 -0.58 3.20 4.92
CA ASP A 23 0.32 2.64 5.95
C ASP A 23 1.47 3.57 6.37
N CYS A 24 2.04 3.28 7.54
CA CYS A 24 3.04 4.10 8.22
C CYS A 24 4.27 3.31 8.69
N GLY A 25 4.39 2.02 8.34
CA GLY A 25 5.48 1.17 8.81
C GLY A 25 5.33 0.74 10.27
N ASP A 26 6.35 0.05 10.77
CA ASP A 26 6.50 -0.30 12.18
C ASP A 26 6.73 0.92 13.08
N GLU A 27 6.77 0.72 14.40
CA GLU A 27 7.00 1.79 15.40
C GLU A 27 8.36 2.50 15.18
N ASP A 28 9.39 1.81 14.69
CA ASP A 28 10.69 2.41 14.40
C ASP A 28 10.68 3.34 13.17
N ALA A 29 9.59 3.37 12.39
CA ALA A 29 9.43 4.17 11.19
C ALA A 29 8.96 5.61 11.44
N GLU A 30 8.51 5.97 12.65
CA GLU A 30 7.78 7.22 12.95
C GLU A 30 8.46 8.46 12.38
N HIS A 31 9.71 8.68 12.82
CA HIS A 31 10.50 9.83 12.41
C HIS A 31 10.89 9.77 10.95
N LYS A 32 11.03 8.57 10.37
CA LYS A 32 11.40 8.38 8.97
C LYS A 32 10.24 8.78 8.06
N VAL A 33 9.03 8.28 8.34
CA VAL A 33 7.80 8.64 7.61
C VAL A 33 7.51 10.12 7.78
N TYR A 34 7.44 10.62 9.02
CA TYR A 34 7.18 12.03 9.29
C TYR A 34 8.19 12.96 8.60
N SER A 35 9.50 12.67 8.71
CA SER A 35 10.53 13.49 8.06
C SER A 35 10.42 13.44 6.53
N HIS A 36 10.08 12.29 5.96
CA HIS A 36 9.87 12.17 4.52
C HIS A 36 8.70 13.04 4.06
N LEU A 37 7.55 12.97 4.75
CA LEU A 37 6.38 13.79 4.46
C LEU A 37 6.74 15.29 4.53
N ARG A 38 7.40 15.73 5.62
CA ARG A 38 7.78 17.13 5.80
C ARG A 38 8.80 17.63 4.78
N LYS A 39 9.78 16.82 4.41
CA LYS A 39 10.78 17.15 3.37
C LYS A 39 10.14 17.33 1.99
N ASN A 40 9.07 16.60 1.70
CA ASN A 40 8.28 16.74 0.47
C ASN A 40 7.21 17.83 0.56
N GLY A 41 7.24 18.69 1.59
CA GLY A 41 6.31 19.81 1.73
C GLY A 41 4.89 19.41 2.17
N ILE A 42 4.67 18.15 2.54
CA ILE A 42 3.36 17.66 2.96
C ILE A 42 3.05 18.19 4.36
N ARG A 43 1.96 18.93 4.49
CA ARG A 43 1.50 19.53 5.76
C ARG A 43 0.21 18.91 6.29
N LYS A 44 -0.57 18.30 5.39
CA LYS A 44 -1.85 17.68 5.67
C LYS A 44 -1.93 16.36 4.91
N ILE A 45 -2.50 15.35 5.54
CA ILE A 45 -2.89 14.09 4.90
C ILE A 45 -4.41 14.16 4.72
N ASP A 46 -4.88 14.22 3.48
CA ASP A 46 -6.31 14.29 3.19
C ASP A 46 -7.00 12.96 3.44
N MET A 47 -6.28 11.86 3.20
CA MET A 47 -6.75 10.51 3.47
C MET A 47 -5.61 9.65 4.02
N LEU A 48 -5.76 9.21 5.26
CA LEU A 48 -4.88 8.24 5.91
C LEU A 48 -5.57 6.87 5.87
N ILE A 49 -4.90 5.87 5.32
CA ILE A 49 -5.46 4.53 5.13
C ILE A 49 -4.53 3.52 5.80
N ALA A 50 -5.07 2.73 6.73
CA ALA A 50 -4.47 1.47 7.16
C ALA A 50 -4.99 0.35 6.26
N SER A 51 -4.09 -0.35 5.59
CA SER A 51 -4.44 -1.50 4.75
C SER A 51 -5.02 -2.63 5.62
N HIS A 52 -4.37 -2.95 6.73
CA HIS A 52 -4.82 -3.84 7.79
C HIS A 52 -4.15 -3.42 9.10
N THR A 53 -4.35 -4.17 10.18
CA THR A 53 -3.99 -3.74 11.54
C THR A 53 -2.71 -4.36 12.10
N ASP A 54 -1.85 -4.95 11.25
CA ASP A 54 -0.55 -5.45 11.71
C ASP A 54 0.43 -4.29 11.96
N SER A 55 1.24 -4.45 13.01
CA SER A 55 2.15 -3.40 13.50
C SER A 55 3.16 -2.89 12.47
N ASP A 56 3.64 -3.71 11.53
CA ASP A 56 4.54 -3.23 10.46
C ASP A 56 3.82 -2.39 9.38
N HIS A 57 2.52 -2.18 9.50
CA HIS A 57 1.73 -1.29 8.67
C HIS A 57 1.22 -0.08 9.46
N ILE A 58 0.76 -0.29 10.70
CA ILE A 58 0.09 0.75 11.49
C ILE A 58 0.92 1.28 12.68
N GLY A 59 2.09 0.71 12.94
CA GLY A 59 2.89 0.96 14.15
C GLY A 59 3.29 2.40 14.37
N SER A 60 3.50 3.17 13.29
CA SER A 60 3.79 4.61 13.38
C SER A 60 2.59 5.53 13.08
N MET A 61 1.40 4.97 12.89
CA MET A 61 0.26 5.73 12.36
C MET A 61 -0.29 6.74 13.37
N ASP A 62 -0.31 6.38 14.66
CA ASP A 62 -0.64 7.26 15.79
C ASP A 62 0.29 8.49 15.84
N TYR A 63 1.60 8.30 15.69
CA TYR A 63 2.56 9.40 15.62
C TYR A 63 2.25 10.36 14.46
N ILE A 64 1.89 9.83 13.28
CA ILE A 64 1.47 10.65 12.14
C ILE A 64 0.16 11.38 12.43
N ILE A 65 -0.82 10.69 13.02
CA ILE A 65 -2.09 11.28 13.46
C ILE A 65 -1.80 12.46 14.38
N ASP A 66 -0.93 12.31 15.37
CA ASP A 66 -0.61 13.33 16.36
C ASP A 66 0.12 14.54 15.78
N LYS A 67 1.09 14.31 14.90
CA LYS A 67 1.97 15.39 14.39
C LYS A 67 1.44 16.11 13.15
N MET A 68 0.42 15.58 12.48
CA MET A 68 -0.08 16.14 11.22
C MET A 68 -1.57 16.50 11.26
N ASP A 69 -2.01 17.31 10.30
CA ASP A 69 -3.43 17.55 10.05
C ASP A 69 -3.96 16.37 9.21
N ILE A 70 -4.98 15.68 9.71
CA ILE A 70 -5.58 14.51 9.08
C ILE A 70 -7.02 14.83 8.70
N GLY A 71 -7.35 14.70 7.41
CA GLY A 71 -8.70 14.93 6.90
C GLY A 71 -9.63 13.76 7.20
N LEU A 72 -9.35 12.61 6.58
CA LEU A 72 -10.11 11.37 6.76
C LEU A 72 -9.15 10.25 7.15
N ILE A 73 -9.61 9.38 8.05
CA ILE A 73 -8.92 8.15 8.41
C ILE A 73 -9.79 6.93 8.11
N TYR A 74 -9.18 5.98 7.43
CA TYR A 74 -9.78 4.74 6.97
C TYR A 74 -8.96 3.56 7.48
N ILE A 75 -9.64 2.54 7.99
CA ILE A 75 -9.02 1.28 8.46
C ILE A 75 -9.92 0.14 7.94
N THR A 76 -9.39 -1.08 7.82
CA THR A 76 -10.22 -2.25 7.55
C THR A 76 -10.74 -2.86 8.84
N ASP A 77 -11.87 -3.57 8.75
CA ASP A 77 -12.42 -4.28 9.90
C ASP A 77 -11.60 -5.57 10.13
N GLY A 78 -11.23 -5.82 11.37
CA GLY A 78 -10.30 -6.88 11.76
C GLY A 78 -10.29 -7.05 13.28
N ASP A 79 -10.30 -8.30 13.74
CA ASP A 79 -10.13 -8.61 15.17
C ASP A 79 -8.66 -8.45 15.52
N THR A 80 -8.32 -7.35 16.20
CA THR A 80 -6.95 -7.06 16.62
C THR A 80 -6.93 -6.69 18.10
N SER A 81 -5.95 -7.26 18.81
CA SER A 81 -5.58 -6.88 20.17
C SER A 81 -4.16 -6.30 20.17
N ASP A 82 -3.80 -5.59 19.11
CA ASP A 82 -2.50 -4.96 18.91
C ASP A 82 -2.46 -3.58 19.57
N GLU A 83 -1.39 -3.29 20.32
CA GLU A 83 -1.16 -2.01 20.99
C GLU A 83 -1.15 -0.84 20.00
N SER A 84 -0.65 -1.06 18.78
CA SER A 84 -0.63 -0.06 17.71
C SER A 84 -2.04 0.38 17.33
N TYR A 85 -3.00 -0.54 17.32
CA TYR A 85 -4.39 -0.21 17.02
C TYR A 85 -5.02 0.62 18.15
N ASP A 86 -4.77 0.26 19.40
CA ASP A 86 -5.24 1.04 20.56
C ASP A 86 -4.66 2.46 20.56
N ASN A 87 -3.37 2.63 20.23
CA ASN A 87 -2.72 3.94 20.10
C ASN A 87 -3.38 4.82 19.03
N ILE A 88 -3.79 4.22 17.90
CA ILE A 88 -4.55 4.92 16.85
C ILE A 88 -5.93 5.35 17.34
N LEU A 89 -6.63 4.48 18.08
CA LEU A 89 -7.94 4.81 18.64
C LEU A 89 -7.86 6.00 19.61
N ASP A 90 -6.85 6.01 20.47
CA ASP A 90 -6.63 7.09 21.43
C ASP A 90 -6.24 8.39 20.73
N SER A 91 -5.29 8.35 19.79
CA SER A 91 -4.89 9.52 18.99
C SER A 91 -6.06 10.11 18.18
N CYS A 92 -6.90 9.24 17.60
CA CYS A 92 -8.11 9.67 16.91
C CYS A 92 -9.12 10.31 17.86
N ARG A 93 -9.29 9.76 19.07
CA ARG A 93 -10.18 10.31 20.09
C ARG A 93 -9.70 11.70 20.52
N GLU A 94 -8.42 11.87 20.77
CA GLU A 94 -7.82 13.16 21.15
C GLU A 94 -8.00 14.21 20.05
N LYS A 95 -7.86 13.82 18.78
CA LYS A 95 -8.09 14.70 17.63
C LYS A 95 -9.53 14.80 17.15
N SER A 96 -10.47 14.13 17.82
CA SER A 96 -11.88 14.05 17.39
C SER A 96 -12.05 13.56 15.93
N LEU A 97 -11.14 12.70 15.48
CA LEU A 97 -11.19 12.06 14.17
C LEU A 97 -12.13 10.85 14.22
N LYS A 98 -12.96 10.72 13.19
CA LYS A 98 -13.86 9.58 13.04
C LYS A 98 -13.24 8.54 12.10
N ILE A 99 -12.94 7.37 12.64
CA ILE A 99 -12.53 6.20 11.86
C ILE A 99 -13.70 5.73 11.01
N LYS A 100 -13.39 5.48 9.73
CA LYS A 100 -14.29 4.85 8.76
C LYS A 100 -13.70 3.52 8.35
N TYR A 101 -14.57 2.55 8.09
CA TYR A 101 -14.16 1.23 7.65
C TYR A 101 -14.20 1.12 6.13
N LEU A 102 -13.18 0.50 5.54
CA LEU A 102 -13.12 0.19 4.12
C LEU A 102 -13.60 -1.23 3.86
N HIS A 103 -14.41 -1.37 2.82
CA HIS A 103 -14.92 -2.65 2.35
C HIS A 103 -14.87 -2.72 0.82
N LYS A 104 -14.89 -3.94 0.28
CA LYS A 104 -15.00 -4.17 -1.15
C LYS A 104 -16.18 -3.38 -1.75
N GLY A 105 -15.91 -2.69 -2.85
CA GLY A 105 -16.88 -1.88 -3.59
C GLY A 105 -16.89 -0.41 -3.19
N ASP A 106 -16.22 -0.02 -2.09
CA ASP A 106 -16.03 1.38 -1.77
C ASP A 106 -15.25 2.08 -2.89
N SER A 107 -15.65 3.31 -3.20
CA SER A 107 -15.13 4.05 -4.33
C SER A 107 -15.09 5.55 -4.04
N PHE A 108 -13.95 6.16 -4.34
CA PHE A 108 -13.67 7.57 -4.06
C PHE A 108 -13.22 8.27 -5.34
N LYS A 109 -13.89 9.37 -5.67
CA LYS A 109 -13.38 10.31 -6.68
C LYS A 109 -12.35 11.20 -5.99
N ILE A 110 -11.06 11.00 -6.28
CA ILE A 110 -9.98 11.79 -5.69
C ILE A 110 -9.93 13.16 -6.36
N ASN A 111 -9.91 13.19 -7.68
CA ASN A 111 -10.09 14.41 -8.48
C ASN A 111 -10.74 14.05 -9.83
N ASN A 112 -10.62 14.92 -10.85
CA ASN A 112 -11.25 14.67 -12.15
C ASN A 112 -10.65 13.51 -12.94
N ASN A 113 -9.38 13.18 -12.71
CA ASN A 113 -8.63 12.18 -13.48
C ASN A 113 -8.26 10.96 -12.64
N THR A 114 -8.48 11.00 -11.33
CA THR A 114 -8.10 9.95 -10.39
C THR A 114 -9.32 9.40 -9.64
N LYS A 115 -9.54 8.10 -9.74
CA LYS A 115 -10.52 7.33 -8.96
C LYS A 115 -9.82 6.24 -8.16
N MET A 116 -10.19 6.07 -6.90
CA MET A 116 -9.75 4.98 -6.04
C MET A 116 -10.92 4.02 -5.80
N GLU A 117 -10.68 2.71 -5.92
CA GLU A 117 -11.66 1.64 -5.72
C GLU A 117 -11.08 0.57 -4.81
N ILE A 118 -11.87 0.09 -3.86
CA ILE A 118 -11.47 -0.93 -2.89
C ILE A 118 -11.96 -2.29 -3.38
N LEU A 119 -11.03 -3.23 -3.61
CA LEU A 119 -11.33 -4.56 -4.13
C LEU A 119 -11.49 -5.61 -3.02
N SER A 120 -10.96 -5.34 -1.83
CA SER A 120 -10.91 -6.20 -0.64
C SER A 120 -10.82 -5.32 0.61
N PRO A 121 -11.27 -5.74 1.81
CA PRO A 121 -11.84 -7.04 2.17
C PRO A 121 -13.32 -7.21 1.78
N SER A 122 -13.70 -8.44 1.42
CA SER A 122 -15.11 -8.82 1.17
C SER A 122 -15.84 -9.26 2.45
N TYR A 123 -15.09 -9.67 3.47
CA TYR A 123 -15.55 -10.12 4.78
C TYR A 123 -14.37 -10.01 5.74
N VAL A 124 -14.65 -9.98 7.05
CA VAL A 124 -13.60 -10.02 8.09
C VAL A 124 -13.05 -11.44 8.19
N SER A 125 -11.75 -11.58 7.97
CA SER A 125 -10.96 -12.80 8.08
C SER A 125 -10.30 -12.91 9.45
N LYS A 126 -10.02 -14.14 9.88
CA LYS A 126 -9.15 -14.42 11.04
C LYS A 126 -7.67 -14.22 10.72
N ASN A 127 -7.30 -14.31 9.45
CA ASN A 127 -5.97 -13.97 8.98
C ASN A 127 -5.95 -12.46 8.71
N ASN A 128 -5.20 -11.69 9.50
CA ASN A 128 -5.26 -10.24 9.41
C ASN A 128 -4.75 -9.70 8.06
N ASN A 129 -3.77 -10.39 7.47
CA ASN A 129 -3.29 -10.15 6.10
C ASN A 129 -4.43 -10.15 5.07
N ASP A 130 -5.40 -11.06 5.21
CA ASP A 130 -6.55 -11.17 4.31
C ASP A 130 -7.63 -10.09 4.56
N ASN A 131 -7.49 -9.29 5.63
CA ASN A 131 -8.26 -8.06 5.85
C ASN A 131 -7.66 -6.86 5.12
N SER A 132 -6.54 -7.02 4.40
CA SER A 132 -5.90 -5.94 3.65
C SER A 132 -6.88 -5.23 2.70
N ALA A 133 -6.89 -3.90 2.79
CA ALA A 133 -7.48 -3.02 1.80
C ALA A 133 -6.68 -3.18 0.51
N VAL A 134 -7.24 -3.91 -0.46
CA VAL A 134 -6.64 -3.97 -1.81
C VAL A 134 -7.20 -2.79 -2.59
N ILE A 135 -6.32 -1.86 -2.96
CA ILE A 135 -6.70 -0.55 -3.50
C ILE A 135 -6.30 -0.48 -4.97
N LEU A 136 -7.27 -0.28 -5.85
CA LEU A 136 -7.06 0.02 -7.26
C LEU A 136 -7.25 1.52 -7.50
N ILE A 137 -6.19 2.20 -7.91
CA ILE A 137 -6.23 3.59 -8.35
C ILE A 137 -6.17 3.63 -9.87
N LYS A 138 -7.16 4.29 -10.47
CA LYS A 138 -7.20 4.60 -11.90
C LYS A 138 -6.84 6.08 -12.07
N TYR A 139 -5.72 6.37 -12.72
CA TYR A 139 -5.27 7.72 -13.05
C TYR A 139 -5.16 7.86 -14.57
N PHE A 140 -6.11 8.59 -15.16
CA PHE A 140 -6.39 8.47 -16.59
C PHE A 140 -6.55 7.00 -16.99
N ASP A 141 -5.71 6.50 -17.89
CA ASP A 141 -5.71 5.12 -18.36
C ASP A 141 -4.78 4.21 -17.53
N ASN A 142 -3.95 4.78 -16.63
CA ASN A 142 -3.06 4.00 -15.76
C ASN A 142 -3.81 3.35 -14.60
N LYS A 143 -3.50 2.09 -14.29
CA LYS A 143 -3.97 1.29 -13.17
C LYS A 143 -2.83 1.00 -12.19
N LEU A 144 -2.99 1.48 -10.97
CA LEU A 144 -2.07 1.25 -9.87
C LEU A 144 -2.76 0.37 -8.83
N LEU A 145 -2.21 -0.81 -8.54
CA LEU A 145 -2.77 -1.77 -7.59
C LEU A 145 -1.88 -1.87 -6.35
N PHE A 146 -2.48 -1.65 -5.18
CA PHE A 146 -1.82 -1.75 -3.89
C PHE A 146 -2.43 -2.90 -3.09
N MET A 147 -1.63 -3.92 -2.83
CA MET A 147 -2.14 -5.18 -2.27
C MET A 147 -2.15 -5.23 -0.73
N GLY A 148 -1.46 -4.30 -0.04
CA GLY A 148 -1.14 -4.50 1.38
C GLY A 148 -0.49 -5.87 1.55
N ASP A 149 -0.97 -6.66 2.51
CA ASP A 149 -0.48 -8.00 2.78
C ASP A 149 -1.45 -9.11 2.34
N ALA A 150 -2.41 -8.78 1.47
CA ALA A 150 -3.34 -9.73 0.88
C ALA A 150 -2.64 -10.98 0.30
N GLU A 151 -3.11 -12.16 0.72
CA GLU A 151 -2.54 -13.44 0.31
C GLU A 151 -3.40 -14.12 -0.79
N LYS A 152 -3.03 -15.35 -1.17
CA LYS A 152 -3.67 -16.11 -2.27
C LYS A 152 -5.20 -16.16 -2.16
N SER A 153 -5.74 -16.21 -0.96
CA SER A 153 -7.18 -16.28 -0.74
C SER A 153 -7.89 -15.02 -1.26
N VAL A 154 -7.30 -13.84 -1.00
CA VAL A 154 -7.78 -12.55 -1.50
C VAL A 154 -7.55 -12.45 -3.01
N GLU A 155 -6.41 -12.90 -3.53
CA GLU A 155 -6.14 -12.93 -4.98
C GLU A 155 -7.23 -13.72 -5.73
N SER A 156 -7.55 -14.93 -5.27
CA SER A 156 -8.62 -15.75 -5.86
C SER A 156 -10.00 -15.09 -5.79
N ASN A 157 -10.29 -14.41 -4.68
CA ASN A 157 -11.54 -13.67 -4.50
C ASN A 157 -11.64 -12.46 -5.47
N ILE A 158 -10.53 -11.77 -5.72
CA ILE A 158 -10.46 -10.66 -6.66
C ILE A 158 -10.63 -11.17 -8.10
N ILE A 159 -9.94 -12.25 -8.50
CA ILE A 159 -10.12 -12.88 -9.81
C ILE A 159 -11.60 -13.25 -10.04
N SER A 160 -12.25 -13.85 -9.04
CA SER A 160 -13.63 -14.31 -9.12
C SER A 160 -14.67 -13.19 -9.07
N SER A 161 -14.27 -11.95 -8.78
CA SER A 161 -15.18 -10.82 -8.57
C SER A 161 -15.66 -10.12 -9.85
N GLY A 162 -15.00 -10.38 -10.98
CA GLY A 162 -15.28 -9.71 -12.26
C GLY A 162 -14.71 -8.30 -12.40
N TYR A 163 -13.87 -7.84 -11.47
CA TYR A 163 -13.11 -6.60 -11.66
C TYR A 163 -12.17 -6.73 -12.87
N ASN A 164 -12.08 -5.67 -13.69
CA ASN A 164 -11.03 -5.57 -14.70
C ASN A 164 -9.70 -5.18 -14.02
N ILE A 165 -8.91 -6.21 -13.74
CA ILE A 165 -7.59 -6.12 -13.09
C ILE A 165 -6.45 -6.45 -14.06
N SER A 166 -6.71 -6.57 -15.38
CA SER A 166 -5.63 -6.75 -16.36
C SER A 166 -4.90 -5.43 -16.61
N ASP A 167 -3.72 -5.51 -17.20
CA ASP A 167 -2.93 -4.35 -17.65
C ASP A 167 -2.66 -3.38 -16.50
N ILE A 168 -2.04 -3.88 -15.44
CA ILE A 168 -1.65 -3.08 -14.27
C ILE A 168 -0.32 -2.39 -14.55
N ASP A 169 -0.30 -1.06 -14.67
CA ASP A 169 0.96 -0.35 -14.93
C ASP A 169 1.87 -0.35 -13.70
N PHE A 170 1.29 -0.36 -12.49
CA PHE A 170 2.06 -0.40 -11.25
C PHE A 170 1.42 -1.30 -10.19
N LEU A 171 2.19 -2.25 -9.69
CA LEU A 171 1.80 -3.15 -8.61
C LEU A 171 2.69 -2.92 -7.38
N LYS A 172 2.10 -2.51 -6.24
CA LYS A 172 2.72 -2.82 -4.93
C LYS A 172 2.43 -4.28 -4.63
N VAL A 173 3.49 -5.07 -4.62
CA VAL A 173 3.44 -6.53 -4.44
C VAL A 173 2.91 -6.88 -3.06
N GLY A 174 2.02 -7.86 -2.98
CA GLY A 174 1.41 -8.28 -1.72
C GLY A 174 2.42 -8.82 -0.71
N HIS A 175 2.24 -8.49 0.56
CA HIS A 175 2.91 -9.12 1.70
C HIS A 175 4.44 -9.11 1.59
N HIS A 176 4.99 -7.95 1.22
CA HIS A 176 6.42 -7.71 1.08
C HIS A 176 7.14 -8.69 0.11
N GLY A 177 6.40 -9.38 -0.75
CA GLY A 177 6.90 -10.46 -1.60
C GLY A 177 6.99 -11.84 -0.91
N SER A 178 6.13 -12.10 0.07
CA SER A 178 5.96 -13.43 0.69
C SER A 178 5.54 -14.49 -0.34
N SER A 179 5.96 -15.74 -0.12
CA SER A 179 5.49 -16.89 -0.91
C SER A 179 3.99 -17.23 -0.72
N SER A 180 3.33 -16.59 0.26
CA SER A 180 1.88 -16.65 0.46
C SER A 180 1.09 -15.68 -0.43
N SER A 181 1.76 -14.82 -1.20
CA SER A 181 1.11 -13.93 -2.17
C SER A 181 1.74 -14.10 -3.57
N SER A 182 1.29 -13.28 -4.51
CA SER A 182 1.74 -13.19 -5.89
C SER A 182 1.72 -14.54 -6.61
N THR A 183 0.57 -15.21 -6.55
CA THR A 183 0.39 -16.47 -7.28
C THR A 183 0.61 -16.26 -8.77
N LYS A 184 1.09 -17.29 -9.46
CA LYS A 184 1.32 -17.23 -10.90
C LYS A 184 0.06 -16.84 -11.66
N GLU A 185 -1.07 -17.47 -11.33
CA GLU A 185 -2.37 -17.15 -11.94
C GLU A 185 -2.74 -15.67 -11.78
N PHE A 186 -2.57 -15.12 -10.57
CA PHE A 186 -2.87 -13.71 -10.32
C PHE A 186 -1.94 -12.78 -11.11
N ILE A 187 -0.62 -13.00 -11.06
CA ILE A 187 0.33 -12.15 -11.78
C ILE A 187 0.16 -12.26 -13.32
N ASP A 188 -0.13 -13.45 -13.85
CA ASP A 188 -0.41 -13.64 -15.27
C ASP A 188 -1.65 -12.84 -15.71
N ILE A 189 -2.69 -12.75 -14.86
CA ILE A 189 -3.90 -11.95 -15.14
C ILE A 189 -3.60 -10.45 -15.04
N LEU A 190 -2.86 -10.03 -14.01
CA LEU A 190 -2.52 -8.63 -13.82
C LEU A 190 -1.62 -8.08 -14.95
N SER A 191 -0.70 -8.92 -15.44
CA SER A 191 0.34 -8.56 -16.41
C SER A 191 1.04 -7.23 -16.06
N PRO A 192 1.65 -7.10 -14.86
CA PRO A 192 2.09 -5.81 -14.38
C PRO A 192 3.34 -5.29 -15.11
N GLU A 193 3.37 -4.01 -15.50
CA GLU A 193 4.58 -3.42 -16.10
C GLU A 193 5.68 -3.21 -15.05
N ILE A 194 5.30 -2.61 -13.91
CA ILE A 194 6.18 -2.33 -12.78
C ILE A 194 5.68 -3.06 -11.54
N ALA A 195 6.57 -3.77 -10.85
CA ALA A 195 6.31 -4.34 -9.53
C ALA A 195 7.26 -3.72 -8.51
N ALA A 196 6.70 -3.08 -7.49
CA ALA A 196 7.43 -2.51 -6.39
C ALA A 196 7.20 -3.31 -5.10
N ILE A 197 8.29 -3.68 -4.44
CA ILE A 197 8.29 -4.49 -3.23
C ILE A 197 8.85 -3.63 -2.10
N SER A 198 8.00 -3.31 -1.12
CA SER A 198 8.48 -2.81 0.18
C SER A 198 9.03 -3.99 0.94
N CYS A 199 10.32 -3.98 1.22
CA CYS A 199 10.95 -4.96 2.08
C CYS A 199 12.24 -4.44 2.72
N GLY A 200 12.59 -5.03 3.87
CA GLY A 200 13.76 -4.67 4.67
C GLY A 200 15.00 -5.45 4.26
N TYR A 201 16.16 -4.78 4.29
CA TYR A 201 17.45 -5.42 4.03
C TYR A 201 17.75 -6.54 5.03
N ARG A 202 18.02 -7.75 4.52
CA ARG A 202 18.27 -8.97 5.34
C ARG A 202 17.19 -9.21 6.40
N ASN A 203 15.93 -8.94 6.05
CA ASN A 203 14.81 -9.23 6.93
C ASN A 203 14.77 -10.73 7.30
N ARG A 204 14.26 -11.02 8.49
CA ARG A 204 14.19 -12.38 9.07
C ARG A 204 13.23 -13.33 8.33
N TYR A 205 12.34 -12.81 7.50
CA TYR A 205 11.32 -13.56 6.79
C TYR A 205 11.83 -14.17 5.48
N GLY A 206 12.98 -13.70 4.98
CA GLY A 206 13.49 -14.09 3.67
C GLY A 206 12.71 -13.47 2.52
N HIS A 207 12.05 -12.35 2.76
CA HIS A 207 11.32 -11.60 1.73
C HIS A 207 12.28 -10.71 0.90
N PRO A 208 11.97 -10.45 -0.38
CA PRO A 208 10.99 -11.17 -1.18
C PRO A 208 11.47 -12.62 -1.44
N HIS A 209 10.53 -13.55 -1.48
CA HIS A 209 10.85 -14.94 -1.73
C HIS A 209 11.25 -15.13 -3.21
N LYS A 210 12.26 -15.98 -3.47
CA LYS A 210 12.76 -16.22 -4.85
C LYS A 210 11.69 -16.66 -5.83
N THR A 211 10.66 -17.37 -5.34
CA THR A 211 9.53 -17.81 -6.17
C THR A 211 8.70 -16.63 -6.66
N VAL A 212 8.50 -15.59 -5.83
CA VAL A 212 7.76 -14.38 -6.19
C VAL A 212 8.54 -13.59 -7.24
N ILE A 213 9.84 -13.36 -7.01
CA ILE A 213 10.72 -12.71 -7.98
C ILE A 213 10.70 -13.44 -9.33
N LYS A 214 10.78 -14.78 -9.30
CA LYS A 214 10.68 -15.58 -10.51
C LYS A 214 9.33 -15.40 -11.22
N THR A 215 8.21 -15.43 -10.50
CA THR A 215 6.87 -15.23 -11.08
C THR A 215 6.74 -13.87 -11.78
N LEU A 216 7.29 -12.81 -11.17
CA LEU A 216 7.28 -11.45 -11.73
C LEU A 216 8.17 -11.37 -12.98
N ASN A 217 9.40 -11.90 -12.91
CA ASN A 217 10.33 -11.86 -14.03
C ASN A 217 9.89 -12.75 -15.20
N ASP A 218 9.24 -13.90 -14.94
CA ASP A 218 8.63 -14.74 -15.98
C ASP A 218 7.46 -14.04 -16.71
N ASN A 219 6.93 -12.94 -16.14
CA ASN A 219 5.87 -12.11 -16.72
C ASN A 219 6.42 -10.76 -17.25
N ASP A 220 7.73 -10.69 -17.54
CA ASP A 220 8.40 -9.50 -18.10
C ASP A 220 8.24 -8.21 -17.26
N CYS A 221 7.96 -8.37 -15.96
CA CYS A 221 7.75 -7.25 -15.04
C CYS A 221 9.08 -6.62 -14.61
N SER A 222 9.14 -5.29 -14.55
CA SER A 222 10.28 -4.57 -13.96
C SER A 222 10.16 -4.53 -12.44
N VAL A 223 11.00 -5.30 -11.75
CA VAL A 223 10.95 -5.44 -10.28
C VAL A 223 11.87 -4.44 -9.58
N PHE A 224 11.30 -3.65 -8.67
CA PHE A 224 12.01 -2.69 -7.83
C PHE A 224 11.79 -2.98 -6.35
N ARG A 225 12.84 -2.87 -5.55
CA ARG A 225 12.81 -3.19 -4.10
C ARG A 225 13.37 -2.07 -3.25
N THR A 226 12.75 -1.80 -2.10
CA THR A 226 13.23 -0.78 -1.15
C THR A 226 14.54 -1.19 -0.48
N ASP A 227 14.76 -2.47 -0.17
CA ASP A 227 16.02 -2.92 0.42
C ASP A 227 17.26 -2.74 -0.47
N MET A 228 17.06 -2.61 -1.79
CA MET A 228 18.13 -2.37 -2.76
C MET A 228 18.27 -0.89 -3.14
N ASN A 229 17.17 -0.14 -3.14
CA ASN A 229 17.10 1.19 -3.73
C ASN A 229 16.76 2.30 -2.72
N GLY A 230 16.47 1.95 -1.47
CA GLY A 230 15.85 2.84 -0.51
C GLY A 230 14.44 3.24 -0.95
N THR A 231 14.06 4.48 -0.61
CA THR A 231 12.73 5.02 -0.96
C THR A 231 12.52 5.10 -2.47
N LEU A 232 11.49 4.40 -2.94
CA LEU A 232 11.07 4.36 -4.34
C LEU A 232 10.06 5.48 -4.63
N GLU A 233 10.39 6.29 -5.62
CA GLU A 233 9.59 7.40 -6.16
C GLU A 233 9.35 7.19 -7.65
N PHE A 234 8.08 7.19 -8.02
CA PHE A 234 7.57 7.09 -9.38
C PHE A 234 6.64 8.28 -9.64
N TYR A 235 6.68 8.79 -10.87
CA TYR A 235 5.86 9.88 -11.35
C TYR A 235 4.99 9.35 -12.47
N PHE A 236 3.69 9.62 -12.38
CA PHE A 236 2.69 9.20 -13.34
C PHE A 236 2.20 10.42 -14.08
N GLU A 237 2.32 10.40 -15.40
CA GLU A 237 1.67 11.30 -16.33
C GLU A 237 0.62 10.51 -17.11
N LYS A 238 -0.21 11.17 -17.91
CA LYS A 238 -1.31 10.53 -18.62
C LYS A 238 -0.86 9.29 -19.41
N ASP A 239 0.25 9.41 -20.14
CA ASP A 239 0.73 8.40 -21.10
C ASP A 239 2.13 7.86 -20.74
N ASN A 240 2.63 8.13 -19.52
CA ASN A 240 4.01 7.80 -19.15
C ASN A 240 4.21 7.61 -17.64
N ILE A 241 5.04 6.63 -17.28
CA ILE A 241 5.51 6.43 -15.91
C ILE A 241 7.02 6.54 -15.91
N TYR A 242 7.56 7.36 -15.02
CA TYR A 242 9.00 7.56 -14.92
C TYR A 242 9.49 7.74 -13.49
N THR A 243 10.80 7.66 -13.33
CA THR A 243 11.48 8.02 -12.08
C THR A 243 12.62 8.98 -12.35
N LYS A 244 12.92 9.84 -11.38
CA LYS A 244 14.07 10.76 -11.42
C LYS A 244 15.34 10.14 -10.84
N LYS A 245 15.24 8.95 -10.26
CA LYS A 245 16.36 8.22 -9.65
C LYS A 245 16.74 7.04 -10.53
N LYS A 246 18.02 6.67 -10.50
CA LYS A 246 18.48 5.44 -11.16
C LYS A 246 18.34 4.27 -10.19
N TYR A 247 17.34 3.43 -10.40
CA TYR A 247 17.15 2.22 -9.61
C TYR A 247 17.87 1.01 -10.21
N ARG A 248 18.21 0.06 -9.33
CA ARG A 248 18.52 -1.31 -9.69
C ARG A 248 17.21 -2.07 -9.86
N VAL A 249 17.10 -2.78 -10.98
CA VAL A 249 16.04 -3.75 -11.28
C VAL A 249 16.56 -5.13 -10.88
N ASP A 250 15.73 -5.93 -10.21
CA ASP A 250 16.07 -7.27 -9.71
C ASP A 250 15.82 -8.39 -10.75
#